data_AF-A0A9X1YF82-F1
#
_entry.id   AF-A0A9X1YF82-F1
#
_cell.length_a   1.000
_cell.length_b   1.000
_cell.length_c   1.000
_cell.angle_alpha   90.00
_cell.angle_beta   90.00
_cell.angle_gamma   90.00
#
_symmetry.space_group_name_H-M   'P 1'
#
loop_
_entity.id
_entity.type
_entity.pdbx_description
1 polymer ?
#
loop_
_entity_poly.entity_id
_entity_poly.type
_entity_poly.pdbx_seq_one_letter_code
_entity_poly.pdbx_strand_id
1 'polypeptide(L)'
;MAFTVSFGNNGRAEGYSLSIGDGTLQDGAAASSTGGTGGSVGTLVNGAPIAVAGVAGGGTGGSVGVSYDTASNTFDFDVLGSTYNAVKNALVTSDTGAKVALSNFVQVDVSFGGGSDSSVSLANLKRGTIGTGAGNDTVDISLLANNADWQNAVSVSTGAGSDVVTIKNGSAFGGAGVVDGHLTALTIDGGAGNDTIDLSGITAARSASITGGLGNDTLAGSAGGHNTFVYLANVKNGSDTITNFHGDLGDRIALNGMSHTEISLDDGTLVLLGAGGRYGAITLEGVTAVDDHWFI
;
A
#
# COMPACT_ATOMS: atom_id res chain seq x y z
N MET A 1 0.93 -0.50 -23.88
CA MET A 1 0.58 -0.14 -22.49
C MET A 1 -0.91 0.09 -22.41
N ALA A 2 -1.60 -0.64 -21.54
CA ALA A 2 -3.02 -0.49 -21.27
C ALA A 2 -3.20 0.04 -19.85
N PHE A 3 -3.35 1.36 -19.71
CA PHE A 3 -3.66 2.00 -18.43
C PHE A 3 -5.15 2.28 -18.34
N THR A 4 -5.79 1.79 -17.28
CA THR A 4 -7.20 2.07 -17.00
C THR A 4 -7.41 2.48 -15.57
N VAL A 5 -8.35 3.40 -15.36
CA VAL A 5 -8.85 3.73 -14.03
C VAL A 5 -10.37 3.77 -14.07
N SER A 6 -10.99 3.14 -13.10
CA SER A 6 -12.44 3.10 -12.97
C SER A 6 -12.88 3.57 -11.59
N PHE A 7 -14.00 4.30 -11.54
CA PHE A 7 -14.57 4.83 -10.30
C PHE A 7 -15.98 4.28 -10.08
N GLY A 8 -16.38 4.16 -8.82
CA GLY A 8 -17.73 3.70 -8.51
C GLY A 8 -18.14 3.79 -7.06
N ASN A 9 -19.31 3.24 -6.80
CA ASN A 9 -19.98 3.22 -5.51
C ASN A 9 -20.50 1.80 -5.21
N ASN A 10 -21.04 1.57 -4.01
CA ASN A 10 -21.68 0.30 -3.62
C ASN A 10 -20.76 -0.94 -3.76
N GLY A 11 -19.48 -0.80 -3.41
CA GLY A 11 -18.51 -1.89 -3.46
C GLY A 11 -18.03 -2.29 -4.86
N ARG A 12 -18.33 -1.51 -5.92
CA ARG A 12 -17.80 -1.73 -7.27
C ARG A 12 -17.21 -0.46 -7.87
N ALA A 13 -16.21 -0.62 -8.74
CA ALA A 13 -15.61 0.45 -9.53
C ALA A 13 -16.17 0.44 -10.97
N GLU A 14 -17.49 0.50 -11.14
CA GLU A 14 -18.17 0.30 -12.43
C GLU A 14 -18.98 1.54 -12.93
N GLY A 15 -18.89 2.68 -12.23
CA GLY A 15 -19.70 3.87 -12.53
C GLY A 15 -19.14 4.76 -13.64
N TYR A 16 -17.82 4.80 -13.76
CA TYR A 16 -17.07 5.57 -14.75
C TYR A 16 -15.74 4.87 -15.02
N SER A 17 -15.26 4.87 -16.25
CA SER A 17 -13.92 4.37 -16.60
C SER A 17 -13.22 5.34 -17.52
N LEU A 18 -11.94 5.54 -17.28
CA LEU A 18 -10.99 6.27 -18.10
C LEU A 18 -9.94 5.28 -18.60
N SER A 19 -9.70 5.30 -19.90
CA SER A 19 -8.68 4.48 -20.55
C SER A 19 -7.77 5.36 -21.40
N ILE A 20 -6.47 5.17 -21.24
CA ILE A 20 -5.43 5.83 -22.04
C ILE A 20 -4.85 4.75 -22.97
N GLY A 21 -5.00 4.97 -24.27
CA GLY A 21 -4.61 4.01 -25.31
C GLY A 21 -3.11 3.83 -25.44
N ASP A 22 -2.70 2.81 -26.23
CA ASP A 22 -1.31 2.38 -26.40
C ASP A 22 -0.39 3.55 -26.82
N GLY A 23 0.37 4.01 -25.84
CA GLY A 23 1.25 5.16 -25.92
C GLY A 23 1.79 5.44 -24.52
N THR A 24 3.00 5.99 -24.45
CA THR A 24 3.57 6.50 -23.20
C THR A 24 2.59 7.46 -22.51
N LEU A 25 2.40 7.28 -21.20
CA LEU A 25 1.72 8.25 -20.34
C LEU A 25 2.43 9.61 -20.47
N GLN A 26 1.82 10.56 -21.17
CA GLN A 26 2.42 11.87 -21.45
C GLN A 26 1.36 12.97 -21.46
N ASP A 27 1.83 14.21 -21.28
CA ASP A 27 1.04 15.42 -21.55
C ASP A 27 0.48 15.37 -22.96
N GLY A 28 -0.79 15.73 -23.12
CA GLY A 28 -1.45 15.64 -24.42
C GLY A 28 -2.07 14.29 -24.75
N ALA A 29 -1.96 13.27 -23.87
CA ALA A 29 -2.50 11.95 -24.17
C ALA A 29 -4.02 11.98 -24.38
N ALA A 30 -4.47 11.32 -25.44
CA ALA A 30 -5.88 11.15 -25.73
C ALA A 30 -6.48 10.14 -24.76
N ALA A 31 -7.30 10.64 -23.85
CA ALA A 31 -8.06 9.82 -22.93
C ALA A 31 -9.44 9.53 -23.51
N SER A 32 -9.94 8.32 -23.29
CA SER A 32 -11.33 7.95 -23.59
C SER A 32 -12.05 7.63 -22.30
N SER A 33 -13.33 7.99 -22.22
CA SER A 33 -14.16 7.70 -21.06
C SER A 33 -15.45 7.00 -21.42
N THR A 34 -15.89 6.08 -20.56
CA THR A 34 -17.19 5.42 -20.64
C THR A 34 -17.91 5.49 -19.30
N GLY A 35 -19.23 5.71 -19.34
CA GLY A 35 -20.06 5.85 -18.13
C GLY A 35 -20.14 7.28 -17.56
N GLY A 36 -20.95 7.46 -16.51
CA GLY A 36 -21.19 8.74 -15.82
C GLY A 36 -22.14 9.72 -16.52
N THR A 37 -22.78 10.59 -15.73
CA THR A 37 -23.53 11.76 -16.23
C THR A 37 -22.62 12.99 -16.20
N GLY A 38 -22.01 13.34 -17.34
CA GLY A 38 -21.53 14.72 -17.56
C GLY A 38 -20.02 15.00 -17.68
N GLY A 39 -19.16 14.04 -18.01
CA GLY A 39 -17.73 14.33 -18.23
C GLY A 39 -17.17 13.74 -19.53
N SER A 40 -16.77 14.59 -20.48
CA SER A 40 -15.86 14.22 -21.57
C SER A 40 -14.42 14.48 -21.13
N VAL A 41 -13.57 13.46 -21.11
CA VAL A 41 -12.13 13.66 -20.93
C VAL A 41 -11.58 14.18 -22.25
N GLY A 42 -11.12 15.43 -22.24
CA GLY A 42 -10.41 16.02 -23.36
C GLY A 42 -8.96 15.53 -23.40
N THR A 43 -8.10 16.36 -23.96
CA THR A 43 -6.65 16.19 -23.88
C THR A 43 -6.17 16.44 -22.45
N LEU A 44 -5.38 15.52 -21.90
CA LEU A 44 -4.73 15.75 -20.60
C LEU A 44 -3.70 16.89 -20.76
N VAL A 45 -3.75 17.90 -19.89
CA VAL A 45 -2.83 19.05 -19.92
C VAL A 45 -2.07 19.14 -18.61
N ASN A 46 -0.76 19.31 -18.67
CA ASN A 46 0.13 19.45 -17.52
C ASN A 46 -0.39 20.43 -16.46
N GLY A 47 -0.59 19.95 -15.23
CA GLY A 47 -0.96 20.76 -14.06
C GLY A 47 -2.36 21.38 -14.15
N ALA A 48 -3.16 21.06 -15.16
CA ALA A 48 -4.53 21.54 -15.29
C ALA A 48 -5.50 20.40 -14.95
N PRO A 49 -6.46 20.61 -14.01
CA PRO A 49 -7.50 19.63 -13.78
C PRO A 49 -8.36 19.48 -15.04
N ILE A 50 -8.48 18.26 -15.53
CA ILE A 50 -9.36 17.83 -16.62
C ILE A 50 -10.60 17.18 -15.99
N ALA A 51 -11.76 17.50 -16.55
CA ALA A 51 -13.10 16.95 -16.31
C ALA A 51 -13.45 16.47 -14.89
N VAL A 52 -14.52 17.06 -14.35
CA VAL A 52 -15.21 16.57 -13.15
C VAL A 52 -16.02 15.31 -13.51
N ALA A 53 -15.54 14.13 -13.13
CA ALA A 53 -16.25 12.87 -13.40
C ALA A 53 -17.36 12.63 -12.37
N GLY A 54 -18.62 12.74 -12.80
CA GLY A 54 -19.77 12.42 -11.97
C GLY A 54 -19.95 10.91 -11.79
N VAL A 55 -19.84 10.43 -10.55
CA VAL A 55 -20.00 9.00 -10.20
C VAL A 55 -21.37 8.78 -9.55
N ALA A 56 -22.30 8.18 -10.29
CA ALA A 56 -23.63 7.82 -9.79
C ALA A 56 -23.58 6.58 -8.86
N GLY A 57 -24.49 6.49 -7.89
CA GLY A 57 -24.59 5.32 -7.00
C GLY A 57 -25.48 5.57 -5.77
N GLY A 58 -25.59 4.57 -4.88
CA GLY A 58 -26.46 4.60 -3.69
C GLY A 58 -26.02 5.56 -2.57
N GLY A 59 -25.19 6.55 -2.87
CA GLY A 59 -24.78 7.66 -1.99
C GLY A 59 -25.13 9.01 -2.61
N THR A 60 -24.57 10.12 -2.10
CA THR A 60 -24.89 11.50 -2.54
C THR A 60 -24.50 11.80 -4.00
N GLY A 61 -23.77 10.88 -4.66
CA GLY A 61 -23.07 11.18 -5.90
C GLY A 61 -21.83 12.04 -5.60
N GLY A 62 -20.77 11.83 -6.37
CA GLY A 62 -19.50 12.50 -6.16
C GLY A 62 -18.83 12.86 -7.47
N SER A 63 -17.78 13.64 -7.34
CA SER A 63 -17.02 14.20 -8.44
C SER A 63 -15.56 13.83 -8.26
N VAL A 64 -14.90 13.34 -9.29
CA VAL A 64 -13.45 13.11 -9.28
C VAL A 64 -12.79 14.14 -10.19
N GLY A 65 -11.81 14.87 -9.66
CA GLY A 65 -10.91 15.71 -10.43
C GLY A 65 -9.78 14.84 -10.96
N VAL A 66 -9.48 14.97 -12.24
CA VAL A 66 -8.38 14.24 -12.88
C VAL A 66 -7.32 15.24 -13.28
N SER A 67 -6.06 15.00 -12.96
CA SER A 67 -4.96 15.81 -13.49
C SER A 67 -3.73 14.96 -13.78
N TYR A 68 -2.77 15.56 -14.49
CA TYR A 68 -1.51 14.93 -14.80
C TYR A 68 -0.36 15.90 -14.54
N ASP A 69 0.62 15.47 -13.77
CA ASP A 69 1.84 16.21 -13.47
C ASP A 69 3.00 15.67 -14.33
N THR A 70 3.46 16.48 -15.28
CA THR A 70 4.60 16.12 -16.14
C THR A 70 5.92 16.04 -15.41
N ALA A 71 6.10 16.79 -14.32
CA ALA A 71 7.38 16.83 -13.61
C ALA A 71 7.62 15.49 -12.91
N SER A 72 6.58 14.91 -12.33
CA SER A 72 6.64 13.61 -11.68
C SER A 72 6.22 12.43 -12.59
N ASN A 73 5.59 12.70 -13.74
CA ASN A 73 4.92 11.74 -14.62
C ASN A 73 3.80 10.98 -13.90
N THR A 74 2.95 11.71 -13.15
CA THR A 74 1.94 11.12 -12.24
C THR A 74 0.53 11.54 -12.63
N PHE A 75 -0.39 10.58 -12.65
CA PHE A 75 -1.82 10.87 -12.69
C PHE A 75 -2.36 11.11 -11.30
N ASP A 76 -3.13 12.19 -11.11
CA ASP A 76 -3.79 12.49 -9.84
C ASP A 76 -5.31 12.39 -10.00
N PHE A 77 -5.93 11.65 -9.10
CA PHE A 77 -7.37 11.45 -9.00
C PHE A 77 -7.84 11.85 -7.60
N ASP A 78 -8.55 12.97 -7.50
CA ASP A 78 -9.03 13.50 -6.22
C ASP A 78 -10.56 13.51 -6.16
N VAL A 79 -11.14 12.94 -5.10
CA VAL A 79 -12.57 13.10 -4.84
C VAL A 79 -12.85 14.53 -4.38
N LEU A 80 -13.46 15.31 -5.27
CA LEU A 80 -13.77 16.71 -5.06
C LEU A 80 -14.94 16.91 -4.08
N GLY A 81 -14.87 18.03 -3.36
CA GLY A 81 -15.89 18.46 -2.40
C GLY A 81 -15.45 18.27 -0.96
N SER A 82 -16.41 18.30 -0.03
CA SER A 82 -16.14 18.25 1.41
C SER A 82 -16.74 17.01 2.08
N THR A 83 -17.16 16.01 1.32
CA THR A 83 -17.80 14.81 1.88
C THR A 83 -16.97 13.57 1.55
N TYR A 84 -16.27 13.04 2.55
CA TYR A 84 -15.68 11.70 2.43
C TYR A 84 -16.78 10.70 2.08
N ASN A 85 -16.46 9.63 1.34
CA ASN A 85 -17.43 8.60 0.91
C ASN A 85 -18.43 9.06 -0.20
N ALA A 86 -18.22 10.24 -0.81
CA ALA A 86 -18.99 10.70 -1.97
C ALA A 86 -18.69 9.89 -3.25
N VAL A 87 -17.44 9.46 -3.40
CA VAL A 87 -17.01 8.41 -4.33
C VAL A 87 -16.30 7.35 -3.49
N LYS A 88 -16.73 6.09 -3.61
CA LYS A 88 -16.26 5.05 -2.70
C LYS A 88 -15.09 4.28 -3.24
N ASN A 89 -15.13 3.88 -4.51
CA ASN A 89 -14.22 2.88 -5.03
C ASN A 89 -13.45 3.44 -6.22
N ALA A 90 -12.17 3.13 -6.28
CA ALA A 90 -11.34 3.25 -7.47
C ALA A 90 -10.64 1.91 -7.76
N LEU A 91 -10.52 1.56 -9.03
CA LEU A 91 -9.67 0.47 -9.52
C LEU A 91 -8.72 1.06 -10.54
N VAL A 92 -7.42 0.87 -10.37
CA VAL A 92 -6.39 1.29 -11.31
C VAL A 92 -5.64 0.07 -11.81
N THR A 93 -5.52 -0.09 -13.12
CA THR A 93 -4.77 -1.19 -13.71
C THR A 93 -3.80 -0.71 -14.78
N SER A 94 -2.67 -1.39 -14.87
CA SER A 94 -1.64 -1.17 -15.88
C SER A 94 -0.90 -2.48 -16.15
N ASP A 95 -0.56 -2.76 -17.41
CA ASP A 95 0.28 -3.90 -17.79
C ASP A 95 1.78 -3.67 -17.53
N THR A 96 2.17 -2.43 -17.25
CA THR A 96 3.53 -2.01 -16.85
C THR A 96 3.50 -1.15 -15.58
N GLY A 97 4.67 -0.78 -15.07
CA GLY A 97 4.78 0.25 -14.02
C GLY A 97 4.12 1.55 -14.42
N ALA A 98 3.48 2.20 -13.44
CA ALA A 98 2.76 3.47 -13.61
C ALA A 98 2.84 4.29 -12.32
N LYS A 99 2.59 5.60 -12.45
CA LYS A 99 2.58 6.51 -11.31
C LYS A 99 1.21 7.15 -11.14
N VAL A 100 0.62 6.97 -9.96
CA VAL A 100 -0.71 7.46 -9.63
C VAL A 100 -0.77 8.02 -8.21
N ALA A 101 -1.55 9.06 -8.04
CA ALA A 101 -2.02 9.60 -6.78
C ALA A 101 -3.56 9.48 -6.75
N LEU A 102 -4.10 8.96 -5.67
CA LEU A 102 -5.54 8.90 -5.44
C LEU A 102 -5.87 9.40 -4.04
N SER A 103 -6.83 10.31 -3.94
CA SER A 103 -7.17 10.96 -2.68
C SER A 103 -8.65 10.82 -2.35
N ASN A 104 -8.93 10.58 -1.05
CA ASN A 104 -10.27 10.67 -0.47
C ASN A 104 -11.27 9.61 -0.94
N PHE A 105 -10.77 8.49 -1.47
CA PHE A 105 -11.55 7.29 -1.75
C PHE A 105 -11.67 6.40 -0.51
N VAL A 106 -12.78 5.66 -0.42
CA VAL A 106 -12.97 4.69 0.65
C VAL A 106 -12.21 3.40 0.36
N GLN A 107 -12.23 2.95 -0.89
CA GLN A 107 -11.54 1.77 -1.36
C GLN A 107 -10.77 2.09 -2.63
N VAL A 108 -9.50 1.69 -2.67
CA VAL A 108 -8.69 1.77 -3.87
C VAL A 108 -8.01 0.43 -4.06
N ASP A 109 -8.19 -0.14 -5.26
CA ASP A 109 -7.45 -1.31 -5.69
C ASP A 109 -6.52 -0.91 -6.83
N VAL A 110 -5.26 -1.33 -6.76
CA VAL A 110 -4.21 -1.05 -7.76
C VAL A 110 -3.62 -2.38 -8.21
N SER A 111 -3.51 -2.57 -9.52
CA SER A 111 -2.85 -3.74 -10.11
C SER A 111 -1.98 -3.30 -11.27
N PHE A 112 -0.69 -3.11 -10.98
CA PHE A 112 0.34 -2.83 -11.98
C PHE A 112 1.16 -4.09 -12.25
N GLY A 113 1.66 -4.20 -13.47
CA GLY A 113 2.51 -5.32 -13.90
C GLY A 113 3.83 -4.85 -14.50
N GLY A 114 4.49 -5.75 -15.23
CA GLY A 114 5.73 -5.45 -15.94
C GLY A 114 6.95 -5.38 -15.01
N GLY A 115 8.03 -4.75 -15.49
CA GLY A 115 9.32 -4.66 -14.79
C GLY A 115 9.86 -3.23 -14.68
N SER A 116 8.97 -2.24 -14.70
CA SER A 116 9.31 -0.82 -14.60
C SER A 116 8.79 -0.27 -13.29
N ASP A 117 9.53 0.67 -12.71
CA ASP A 117 9.19 1.32 -11.45
C ASP A 117 7.79 1.96 -11.46
N SER A 118 7.08 1.76 -10.37
CA SER A 118 5.75 2.27 -10.07
C SER A 118 5.79 3.26 -8.91
N SER A 119 4.85 4.20 -8.88
CA SER A 119 4.67 5.10 -7.74
C SER A 119 3.19 5.21 -7.42
N VAL A 120 2.76 4.73 -6.25
CA VAL A 120 1.36 4.71 -5.82
C VAL A 120 1.23 5.55 -4.55
N SER A 121 0.52 6.67 -4.62
CA SER A 121 0.25 7.54 -3.47
C SER A 121 -1.25 7.55 -3.17
N LEU A 122 -1.66 6.98 -2.03
CA LEU A 122 -3.07 6.88 -1.64
C LEU A 122 -3.33 7.69 -0.38
N ALA A 123 -4.01 8.82 -0.52
CA ALA A 123 -4.34 9.67 0.62
C ALA A 123 -5.75 9.37 1.15
N ASN A 124 -5.85 9.23 2.47
CA ASN A 124 -7.10 9.04 3.20
C ASN A 124 -7.86 7.77 2.79
N LEU A 125 -7.12 6.68 2.63
CA LEU A 125 -7.64 5.36 2.26
C LEU A 125 -8.28 4.66 3.46
N LYS A 126 -9.48 4.10 3.29
CA LYS A 126 -10.06 3.22 4.32
C LYS A 126 -9.59 1.78 4.15
N ARG A 127 -9.61 1.23 2.93
CA ARG A 127 -9.23 -0.16 2.61
C ARG A 127 -8.74 -0.30 1.17
N GLY A 128 -8.04 -1.37 0.83
CA GLY A 128 -7.58 -1.57 -0.54
C GLY A 128 -6.63 -2.75 -0.74
N THR A 129 -6.46 -3.15 -1.99
CA THR A 129 -5.44 -4.12 -2.42
C THR A 129 -4.53 -3.46 -3.44
N ILE A 130 -3.25 -3.33 -3.11
CA ILE A 130 -2.24 -2.70 -3.96
C ILE A 130 -1.25 -3.78 -4.37
N GLY A 131 -1.16 -4.01 -5.68
CA GLY A 131 -0.14 -4.85 -6.29
C GLY A 131 0.67 -4.01 -7.28
N THR A 132 1.99 -3.99 -7.11
CA THR A 132 2.92 -3.50 -8.14
C THR A 132 3.67 -4.68 -8.77
N GLY A 133 4.48 -4.38 -9.79
CA GLY A 133 5.06 -5.37 -10.69
C GLY A 133 6.43 -5.83 -10.23
N ALA A 134 7.39 -5.87 -11.16
CA ALA A 134 8.79 -5.76 -10.81
C ALA A 134 9.29 -4.34 -11.13
N GLY A 135 10.47 -3.97 -10.65
CA GLY A 135 10.97 -2.60 -10.65
C GLY A 135 11.13 -2.11 -9.22
N ASN A 136 11.78 -0.95 -9.03
CA ASN A 136 11.89 -0.34 -7.71
C ASN A 136 10.65 0.51 -7.46
N ASP A 137 9.64 -0.07 -6.82
CA ASP A 137 8.34 0.52 -6.64
C ASP A 137 8.27 1.38 -5.37
N THR A 138 7.41 2.40 -5.37
CA THR A 138 7.12 3.22 -4.18
C THR A 138 5.62 3.24 -3.91
N VAL A 139 5.22 2.93 -2.69
CA VAL A 139 3.83 2.92 -2.22
C VAL A 139 3.72 3.76 -0.94
N ASP A 140 3.04 4.91 -1.00
CA ASP A 140 2.73 5.76 0.17
C ASP A 140 1.22 5.73 0.43
N ILE A 141 0.80 5.36 1.63
CA ILE A 141 -0.61 5.27 2.02
C ILE A 141 -0.85 6.05 3.31
N SER A 142 -1.88 6.88 3.33
CA SER A 142 -2.40 7.46 4.57
C SER A 142 -3.81 6.94 4.88
N LEU A 143 -4.03 6.52 6.13
CA LEU A 143 -5.25 5.81 6.53
C LEU A 143 -6.34 6.75 7.07
N LEU A 144 -7.58 6.57 6.59
CA LEU A 144 -8.76 7.26 7.12
C LEU A 144 -9.97 6.31 7.13
N ALA A 145 -10.62 6.16 8.27
CA ALA A 145 -11.90 5.46 8.38
C ALA A 145 -13.02 6.44 8.72
N ASN A 146 -14.21 6.28 8.12
CA ASN A 146 -15.34 7.19 8.37
C ASN A 146 -16.04 7.00 9.74
N ASN A 147 -15.87 5.85 10.39
CA ASN A 147 -16.43 5.51 11.71
C ASN A 147 -15.70 4.30 12.32
N ALA A 148 -15.94 4.05 13.61
CA ALA A 148 -15.34 2.95 14.38
C ALA A 148 -16.04 1.59 14.23
N ASP A 149 -17.14 1.53 13.47
CA ASP A 149 -18.05 0.37 13.48
C ASP A 149 -17.61 -0.79 12.57
N TRP A 150 -16.56 -0.61 11.78
CA TRP A 150 -16.16 -1.57 10.76
C TRP A 150 -14.63 -1.71 10.68
N GLN A 151 -14.17 -2.97 10.74
CA GLN A 151 -12.78 -3.33 10.50
C GLN A 151 -12.41 -3.13 9.03
N ASN A 152 -11.20 -2.61 8.81
CA ASN A 152 -10.64 -2.38 7.50
C ASN A 152 -9.46 -3.30 7.23
N ALA A 153 -9.12 -3.44 5.96
CA ALA A 153 -7.94 -4.16 5.53
C ALA A 153 -7.25 -3.40 4.39
N VAL A 154 -5.93 -3.29 4.48
CA VAL A 154 -5.08 -2.86 3.37
C VAL A 154 -4.04 -3.95 3.13
N SER A 155 -3.94 -4.41 1.88
CA SER A 155 -2.94 -5.36 1.43
C SER A 155 -2.03 -4.68 0.42
N VAL A 156 -0.71 -4.86 0.56
CA VAL A 156 0.30 -4.35 -0.36
C VAL A 156 1.24 -5.49 -0.75
N SER A 157 1.52 -5.64 -2.04
CA SER A 157 2.54 -6.55 -2.56
C SER A 157 3.32 -5.83 -3.66
N THR A 158 4.64 -5.71 -3.51
CA THR A 158 5.45 -4.91 -4.45
C THR A 158 6.27 -5.71 -5.46
N GLY A 159 6.46 -7.00 -5.21
CA GLY A 159 6.95 -7.93 -6.24
C GLY A 159 8.46 -8.06 -6.24
N ALA A 160 9.16 -7.61 -7.28
CA ALA A 160 10.62 -7.77 -7.34
C ALA A 160 11.33 -6.46 -7.68
N GLY A 161 12.30 -6.07 -6.86
CA GLY A 161 13.01 -4.81 -6.93
C GLY A 161 13.37 -4.36 -5.52
N SER A 162 14.00 -3.19 -5.39
CA SER A 162 14.17 -2.55 -4.09
C SER A 162 13.03 -1.56 -3.88
N ASP A 163 12.02 -2.01 -3.15
CA ASP A 163 10.75 -1.31 -3.00
C ASP A 163 10.69 -0.49 -1.72
N VAL A 164 9.83 0.52 -1.73
CA VAL A 164 9.56 1.35 -0.55
C VAL A 164 8.05 1.39 -0.29
N VAL A 165 7.62 0.87 0.84
CA VAL A 165 6.24 0.95 1.33
C VAL A 165 6.22 1.79 2.59
N THR A 166 5.46 2.89 2.58
CA THR A 166 5.21 3.73 3.74
C THR A 166 3.71 3.79 4.01
N ILE A 167 3.31 3.49 5.23
CA ILE A 167 1.92 3.68 5.67
C ILE A 167 1.91 4.55 6.92
N LYS A 168 1.04 5.57 6.91
CA LYS A 168 0.93 6.57 7.98
C LYS A 168 -0.51 6.89 8.32
N ASN A 169 -0.68 7.64 9.39
CA ASN A 169 -1.97 8.24 9.71
C ASN A 169 -2.44 9.19 8.60
N GLY A 170 -3.73 9.14 8.29
CA GLY A 170 -4.37 10.08 7.39
C GLY A 170 -4.66 11.42 8.04
N SER A 171 -5.43 12.24 7.34
CA SER A 171 -5.96 13.50 7.86
C SER A 171 -7.48 13.47 7.82
N ALA A 172 -8.12 14.11 8.81
CA ALA A 172 -9.56 14.24 8.79
C ALA A 172 -10.00 14.99 7.52
N PHE A 173 -10.99 14.44 6.81
CA PHE A 173 -11.53 15.02 5.58
C PHE A 173 -13.04 15.18 5.73
N GLY A 174 -13.54 16.39 5.46
CA GLY A 174 -14.98 16.67 5.56
C GLY A 174 -15.57 16.56 6.97
N GLY A 175 -14.74 16.73 8.01
CA GLY A 175 -15.17 16.61 9.41
C GLY A 175 -15.39 15.18 9.90
N ALA A 176 -15.06 14.17 9.09
CA ALA A 176 -15.10 12.77 9.46
C ALA A 176 -13.69 12.22 9.72
N GLY A 177 -13.61 11.29 10.67
CA GLY A 177 -12.81 10.10 10.52
C GLY A 177 -11.83 9.77 11.64
N VAL A 178 -11.56 8.47 11.74
CA VAL A 178 -10.54 7.86 12.58
C VAL A 178 -9.28 7.74 11.73
N VAL A 179 -8.19 8.39 12.15
CA VAL A 179 -6.95 8.56 11.35
C VAL A 179 -5.76 7.76 11.88
N ASP A 180 -5.89 7.16 13.06
CA ASP A 180 -4.79 6.57 13.84
C ASP A 180 -4.46 5.10 13.48
N GLY A 181 -5.20 4.53 12.53
CA GLY A 181 -5.01 3.17 12.02
C GLY A 181 -5.62 2.03 12.84
N HIS A 182 -6.22 2.27 14.01
CA HIS A 182 -6.61 1.18 14.96
C HIS A 182 -7.75 0.28 14.49
N LEU A 183 -8.38 0.64 13.38
CA LEU A 183 -9.44 -0.14 12.75
C LEU A 183 -8.92 -0.98 11.58
N THR A 184 -7.67 -0.75 11.16
CA THR A 184 -7.14 -1.28 9.90
C THR A 184 -6.13 -2.39 10.19
N ALA A 185 -6.40 -3.58 9.63
CA ALA A 185 -5.40 -4.62 9.51
C ALA A 185 -4.56 -4.40 8.24
N LEU A 186 -3.26 -4.65 8.36
CA LEU A 186 -2.30 -4.47 7.29
C LEU A 186 -1.66 -5.81 6.94
N THR A 187 -1.45 -6.03 5.65
CA THR A 187 -0.66 -7.15 5.12
C THR A 187 0.26 -6.58 4.06
N ILE A 188 1.57 -6.65 4.29
CA ILE A 188 2.58 -6.10 3.39
C ILE A 188 3.57 -7.20 3.04
N ASP A 189 3.89 -7.32 1.75
CA ASP A 189 4.88 -8.23 1.20
C ASP A 189 5.77 -7.45 0.21
N GLY A 190 7.05 -7.24 0.56
CA GLY A 190 8.03 -6.58 -0.31
C GLY A 190 8.40 -7.45 -1.51
N GLY A 191 8.48 -8.75 -1.29
CA GLY A 191 8.72 -9.75 -2.31
C GLY A 191 10.21 -10.06 -2.46
N ALA A 192 10.88 -9.61 -3.52
CA ALA A 192 12.28 -9.94 -3.75
C ALA A 192 13.13 -8.71 -4.08
N GLY A 193 14.19 -8.51 -3.33
CA GLY A 193 15.12 -7.39 -3.41
C GLY A 193 15.33 -6.82 -2.01
N ASN A 194 15.96 -5.66 -1.90
CA ASN A 194 16.18 -5.05 -0.60
C ASN A 194 15.09 -4.00 -0.38
N ASP A 195 14.10 -4.34 0.44
CA ASP A 195 12.87 -3.56 0.59
C ASP A 195 12.90 -2.70 1.86
N THR A 196 12.16 -1.61 1.84
CA THR A 196 11.89 -0.77 3.01
C THR A 196 10.40 -0.70 3.28
N ILE A 197 9.96 -1.25 4.41
CA ILE A 197 8.56 -1.20 4.84
C ILE A 197 8.50 -0.41 6.15
N ASP A 198 7.88 0.77 6.11
CA ASP A 198 7.77 1.68 7.25
C ASP A 198 6.32 1.92 7.66
N LEU A 199 5.94 1.38 8.83
CA LEU A 199 4.64 1.62 9.47
C LEU A 199 4.73 2.52 10.71
N SER A 200 5.91 3.07 11.00
CA SER A 200 6.17 3.88 12.21
C SER A 200 5.30 5.14 12.29
N GLY A 201 4.79 5.61 11.14
CA GLY A 201 3.84 6.71 11.02
C GLY A 201 2.41 6.39 11.44
N ILE A 202 2.11 5.16 11.85
CA ILE A 202 0.79 4.71 12.33
C ILE A 202 0.81 4.65 13.85
N THR A 203 -0.19 5.27 14.49
CA THR A 203 -0.27 5.32 15.97
C THR A 203 -0.58 3.96 16.57
N ALA A 204 -1.57 3.25 16.03
CA ALA A 204 -1.94 1.95 16.53
C ALA A 204 -2.58 1.14 15.40
N ALA A 205 -1.85 0.35 14.61
CA ALA A 205 -2.52 -0.51 13.64
C ALA A 205 -3.36 -1.57 14.39
N ARG A 206 -4.49 -2.02 13.82
CA ARG A 206 -5.25 -3.12 14.46
C ARG A 206 -4.38 -4.38 14.56
N SER A 207 -3.69 -4.67 13.47
CA SER A 207 -2.69 -5.71 13.33
C SER A 207 -1.89 -5.44 12.06
N ALA A 208 -0.61 -5.75 12.03
CA ALA A 208 0.20 -5.68 10.82
C ALA A 208 0.94 -7.00 10.59
N SER A 209 0.79 -7.60 9.42
CA SER A 209 1.63 -8.70 8.96
C SER A 209 2.62 -8.14 7.95
N ILE A 210 3.91 -8.23 8.23
CA ILE A 210 4.99 -7.62 7.46
C ILE A 210 5.93 -8.74 7.00
N THR A 211 6.09 -8.87 5.69
CA THR A 211 7.06 -9.76 5.05
C THR A 211 7.98 -8.87 4.22
N GLY A 212 9.28 -8.84 4.54
CA GLY A 212 10.26 -8.19 3.68
C GLY A 212 10.42 -9.01 2.41
N GLY A 213 10.86 -10.26 2.57
CA GLY A 213 10.84 -11.27 1.53
C GLY A 213 12.25 -11.81 1.30
N LEU A 214 12.70 -11.84 0.05
CA LEU A 214 14.06 -12.26 -0.30
C LEU A 214 14.97 -11.05 -0.44
N GLY A 215 15.92 -10.87 0.46
CA GLY A 215 16.93 -9.83 0.33
C GLY A 215 17.29 -9.27 1.69
N ASN A 216 17.91 -8.10 1.76
CA ASN A 216 18.19 -7.47 3.04
C ASN A 216 17.20 -6.33 3.25
N ASP A 217 16.22 -6.55 4.12
CA ASP A 217 15.09 -5.67 4.26
C ASP A 217 15.20 -4.77 5.49
N THR A 218 14.59 -3.59 5.42
CA THR A 218 14.42 -2.68 6.56
C THR A 218 12.94 -2.57 6.88
N LEU A 219 12.55 -3.06 8.06
CA LEU A 219 11.17 -3.18 8.47
C LEU A 219 10.95 -2.33 9.72
N ALA A 220 9.88 -1.52 9.74
CA ALA A 220 9.46 -0.79 10.93
C ALA A 220 8.02 -1.14 11.28
N GLY A 221 7.84 -1.70 12.49
CA GLY A 221 6.52 -1.91 13.06
C GLY A 221 5.79 -0.59 13.31
N SER A 222 4.46 -0.65 13.37
CA SER A 222 3.65 0.48 13.82
C SER A 222 3.91 0.80 15.28
N ALA A 223 3.76 2.07 15.67
CA ALA A 223 4.10 2.54 17.02
C ALA A 223 3.26 1.89 18.14
N GLY A 224 2.10 1.33 17.77
CA GLY A 224 1.24 0.54 18.64
C GLY A 224 0.45 -0.48 17.81
N GLY A 225 -0.21 -1.41 18.50
CA GLY A 225 -0.86 -2.54 17.84
C GLY A 225 -0.02 -3.81 17.91
N HIS A 226 -0.45 -4.84 17.17
CA HIS A 226 0.25 -6.12 17.10
C HIS A 226 0.90 -6.27 15.72
N ASN A 227 2.22 -6.16 15.66
CA ASN A 227 2.99 -6.39 14.46
C ASN A 227 3.47 -7.86 14.43
N THR A 228 3.40 -8.49 13.27
CA THR A 228 3.91 -9.83 13.02
C THR A 228 4.88 -9.75 11.84
N PHE A 229 6.15 -10.01 12.10
CA PHE A 229 7.19 -10.06 11.09
C PHE A 229 7.37 -11.50 10.63
N VAL A 230 7.19 -11.74 9.34
CA VAL A 230 7.03 -13.10 8.80
C VAL A 230 8.30 -13.53 8.08
N TYR A 231 8.79 -14.72 8.44
CA TYR A 231 9.96 -15.35 7.84
C TYR A 231 9.61 -16.76 7.36
N LEU A 232 10.08 -17.12 6.17
CA LEU A 232 9.79 -18.41 5.55
C LEU A 232 10.98 -19.38 5.70
N ALA A 233 10.67 -20.66 5.89
CA ALA A 233 11.66 -21.71 5.95
C ALA A 233 12.32 -21.99 4.59
N ASN A 234 13.62 -22.35 4.63
CA ASN A 234 14.38 -22.84 3.48
C ASN A 234 14.42 -21.90 2.27
N VAL A 235 14.13 -20.62 2.47
CA VAL A 235 14.40 -19.55 1.50
C VAL A 235 15.49 -18.63 2.05
N LYS A 236 16.20 -17.94 1.17
CA LYS A 236 17.20 -16.94 1.58
C LYS A 236 16.49 -15.63 1.91
N ASN A 237 15.94 -15.53 3.13
CA ASN A 237 15.33 -14.29 3.63
C ASN A 237 16.34 -13.14 3.77
N GLY A 238 17.64 -13.41 3.62
CA GLY A 238 18.71 -12.42 3.75
C GLY A 238 18.88 -11.87 5.17
N SER A 239 19.44 -10.67 5.31
CA SER A 239 19.79 -10.07 6.59
C SER A 239 18.99 -8.80 6.82
N ASP A 240 17.93 -8.92 7.62
CA ASP A 240 16.95 -7.87 7.82
C ASP A 240 17.23 -7.09 9.10
N THR A 241 16.78 -5.83 9.09
CA THR A 241 16.73 -4.98 10.26
C THR A 241 15.28 -4.65 10.59
N ILE A 242 14.89 -4.92 11.83
CA ILE A 242 13.57 -4.55 12.34
C ILE A 242 13.75 -3.44 13.37
N THR A 243 13.02 -2.35 13.16
CA THR A 243 12.86 -1.24 14.10
C THR A 243 11.44 -1.25 14.67
N ASN A 244 11.25 -0.60 15.82
CA ASN A 244 9.97 -0.57 16.54
C ASN A 244 9.40 -1.97 16.86
N PHE A 245 10.26 -2.95 17.15
CA PHE A 245 9.82 -4.24 17.66
C PHE A 245 9.54 -4.18 19.17
N HIS A 246 8.31 -4.47 19.57
CA HIS A 246 7.84 -4.43 20.95
C HIS A 246 7.24 -5.78 21.38
N GLY A 247 8.08 -6.81 21.54
CA GLY A 247 7.64 -8.17 21.88
C GLY A 247 6.76 -8.26 23.15
N ASP A 248 7.07 -7.43 24.16
CA ASP A 248 6.31 -7.32 25.42
C ASP A 248 4.92 -6.68 25.24
N LEU A 249 4.74 -5.89 24.17
CA LEU A 249 3.47 -5.27 23.79
C LEU A 249 2.68 -6.13 22.78
N GLY A 250 3.21 -7.31 22.46
CA GLY A 250 2.52 -8.32 21.64
C GLY A 250 2.99 -8.39 20.20
N ASP A 251 4.10 -7.76 19.83
CA ASP A 251 4.74 -8.04 18.54
C ASP A 251 5.26 -9.48 18.50
N ARG A 252 5.30 -10.04 17.29
CA ARG A 252 5.69 -11.43 17.05
C ARG A 252 6.58 -11.57 15.82
N ILE A 253 7.39 -12.63 15.83
CA ILE A 253 8.14 -13.12 14.68
C ILE A 253 7.52 -14.47 14.31
N ALA A 254 6.90 -14.55 13.13
CA ALA A 254 6.32 -15.78 12.62
C ALA A 254 7.36 -16.57 11.82
N LEU A 255 7.61 -17.81 12.24
CA LEU A 255 8.61 -18.70 11.64
C LEU A 255 7.91 -19.78 10.82
N ASN A 256 7.46 -19.42 9.62
CA ASN A 256 6.63 -20.30 8.80
C ASN A 256 7.46 -21.46 8.21
N GLY A 257 7.34 -22.62 8.85
CA GLY A 257 8.02 -23.87 8.48
C GLY A 257 9.40 -24.05 9.14
N MET A 258 9.77 -23.22 10.10
CA MET A 258 11.00 -23.35 10.92
C MET A 258 10.60 -23.51 12.38
N SER A 259 11.45 -24.18 13.17
CA SER A 259 11.33 -24.16 14.63
C SER A 259 12.10 -22.99 15.20
N HIS A 260 11.60 -22.37 16.28
CA HIS A 260 12.37 -21.38 17.05
C HIS A 260 13.69 -21.95 17.61
N THR A 261 13.81 -23.29 17.73
CA THR A 261 15.08 -23.96 18.10
C THR A 261 16.15 -23.90 17.01
N GLU A 262 15.78 -23.50 15.79
CA GLU A 262 16.69 -23.25 14.68
C GLU A 262 17.14 -21.77 14.64
N ILE A 263 16.97 -21.03 15.73
CA ILE A 263 17.45 -19.65 15.89
C ILE A 263 18.60 -19.61 16.89
N SER A 264 19.66 -18.89 16.54
CA SER A 264 20.77 -18.58 17.45
C SER A 264 20.88 -17.08 17.64
N LEU A 265 21.18 -16.62 18.86
CA LEU A 265 21.49 -15.22 19.12
C LEU A 265 23.01 -15.03 19.05
N ASP A 266 23.46 -14.17 18.14
CA ASP A 266 24.87 -13.81 17.95
C ASP A 266 25.01 -12.28 17.97
N ASP A 267 25.65 -11.76 19.02
CA ASP A 267 25.88 -10.31 19.23
C ASP A 267 24.63 -9.42 19.01
N GLY A 268 23.49 -9.83 19.58
CA GLY A 268 22.22 -9.09 19.45
C GLY A 268 21.45 -9.33 18.14
N THR A 269 21.98 -10.17 17.24
CA THR A 269 21.34 -10.56 15.97
C THR A 269 20.81 -11.98 16.06
N LEU A 270 19.54 -12.18 15.69
CA LEU A 270 18.95 -13.50 15.53
C LEU A 270 19.43 -14.10 14.21
N VAL A 271 20.07 -15.26 14.26
CA VAL A 271 20.53 -16.00 13.08
C VAL A 271 19.54 -17.11 12.80
N LEU A 272 18.94 -17.08 11.61
CA LEU A 272 17.99 -18.09 11.14
C LEU A 272 18.76 -19.25 10.51
N LEU A 273 18.69 -20.42 11.13
CA LEU A 273 19.33 -21.66 10.68
C LEU A 273 18.26 -22.63 10.15
N GLY A 274 18.72 -23.66 9.44
CA GLY A 274 17.94 -24.88 9.23
C GLY A 274 18.79 -25.95 8.54
N ALA A 275 18.15 -26.97 7.98
CA ALA A 275 18.81 -28.20 7.53
C ALA A 275 19.97 -28.03 6.51
N GLY A 276 20.05 -26.88 5.81
CA GLY A 276 21.10 -26.54 4.84
C GLY A 276 22.09 -25.45 5.27
N GLY A 277 22.00 -24.96 6.51
CA GLY A 277 22.85 -23.88 7.04
C GLY A 277 22.08 -22.58 7.33
N ARG A 278 22.77 -21.44 7.25
CA ARG A 278 22.18 -20.11 7.52
C ARG A 278 21.30 -19.67 6.35
N TYR A 279 20.04 -19.37 6.64
CA TYR A 279 19.04 -18.89 5.67
C TYR A 279 18.78 -17.39 5.76
N GLY A 280 19.10 -16.78 6.90
CA GLY A 280 19.01 -15.34 7.08
C GLY A 280 19.51 -14.87 8.44
N ALA A 281 19.29 -13.60 8.71
CA ALA A 281 19.48 -13.01 10.02
C ALA A 281 18.49 -11.86 10.22
N ILE A 282 18.16 -11.59 11.48
CA ILE A 282 17.26 -10.54 11.91
C ILE A 282 17.96 -9.75 13.00
N THR A 283 18.22 -8.48 12.74
CA THR A 283 18.66 -7.53 13.76
C THR A 283 17.44 -6.80 14.30
N LEU A 284 17.15 -6.97 15.59
CA LEU A 284 16.10 -6.22 16.28
C LEU A 284 16.72 -4.97 16.92
N GLU A 285 16.53 -3.80 16.32
CA GLU A 285 17.16 -2.58 16.80
C GLU A 285 16.61 -2.17 18.17
N GLY A 286 17.52 -1.87 19.12
CA GLY A 286 17.16 -1.48 20.48
C GLY A 286 16.74 -2.64 21.39
N VAL A 287 16.74 -3.88 20.91
CA VAL A 287 16.39 -5.08 21.68
C VAL A 287 17.65 -5.79 22.17
N THR A 288 17.77 -5.96 23.50
CA THR A 288 18.99 -6.52 24.12
C THR A 288 18.85 -7.95 24.65
N ALA A 289 17.63 -8.51 24.61
CA ALA A 289 17.33 -9.87 25.06
C ALA A 289 16.28 -10.48 24.13
N VAL A 290 16.15 -11.80 24.14
CA VAL A 290 15.19 -12.54 23.31
C VAL A 290 14.34 -13.39 24.23
N ASP A 291 13.04 -13.49 23.94
CA ASP A 291 12.12 -14.35 24.67
C ASP A 291 11.38 -15.29 23.71
N ASP A 292 11.24 -16.56 24.12
CA ASP A 292 10.59 -17.61 23.33
C ASP A 292 9.14 -17.24 22.97
N HIS A 293 8.45 -16.45 23.81
CA HIS A 293 7.06 -16.07 23.53
C HIS A 293 6.90 -15.06 22.37
N TRP A 294 8.00 -14.53 21.83
CA TRP A 294 7.98 -13.66 20.65
C TRP A 294 7.79 -14.44 19.35
N PHE A 295 8.04 -15.75 19.35
CA PHE A 295 7.99 -16.58 18.16
C PHE A 295 6.66 -17.34 18.06
N ILE A 296 6.12 -17.44 16.85
CA ILE A 296 4.91 -18.21 16.52
C ILE A 296 5.09 -19.05 15.26
#